data_AF-A0A525KLN3-F1
#
_entry.id   AF-A0A525KLN3-F1
#
_cell.length_a   1.000
_cell.length_b   1.000
_cell.length_c   1.000
_cell.angle_alpha   90.00
_cell.angle_beta   90.00
_cell.angle_gamma   90.00
#
_symmetry.space_group_name_H-M   'P 1'
#
loop_
_entity.id
_entity.type
_entity.pdbx_description
1 polymer ?
#
loop_
_entity_poly.entity_id
_entity_poly.type
_entity_poly.pdbx_seq_one_letter_code
_entity_poly.pdbx_strand_id
1 'polypeptide(L)'
;MLTHENRVRDEFTRQAETFSTSSAITDKALTDRFVVALGDAGHGSVLDVACGPGILSAAIARSARDVVAFDLTPQMLAKARQPPG
;
A
#
# COMPACT_ATOMS: atom_id res chain seq x y z
N MET A 1 -20.83 12.91 17.26
CA MET A 1 -21.03 12.06 16.06
C MET A 1 -19.74 12.15 15.25
N LEU A 2 -19.06 11.05 14.95
CA LEU A 2 -17.87 11.11 14.08
C LEU A 2 -18.31 11.58 12.68
N THR A 3 -17.51 12.44 12.05
CA THR A 3 -17.65 12.79 10.64
C THR A 3 -17.49 11.52 9.79
N HIS A 4 -18.04 11.51 8.57
CA HIS A 4 -17.95 10.36 7.67
C HIS A 4 -16.49 9.90 7.48
N GLU A 5 -15.59 10.84 7.22
CA GLU A 5 -14.15 10.59 7.03
C GLU A 5 -13.52 9.90 8.24
N ASN A 6 -13.84 10.36 9.45
CA ASN A 6 -13.33 9.75 10.67
C ASN A 6 -13.88 8.32 10.85
N ARG A 7 -15.14 8.06 10.49
CA ARG A 7 -15.69 6.69 10.53
C ARG A 7 -14.99 5.75 9.56
N VAL A 8 -14.71 6.23 8.35
CA VAL A 8 -14.00 5.43 7.32
C VAL A 8 -12.58 5.11 7.80
N ARG A 9 -11.84 6.12 8.28
CA ARG A 9 -10.47 5.91 8.82
C ARG A 9 -10.46 4.96 10.01
N ASP A 10 -11.43 5.06 10.91
CA ASP A 10 -11.53 4.17 12.07
C ASP A 10 -11.81 2.72 11.68
N GLU A 11 -12.57 2.48 10.59
CA GLU A 11 -12.79 1.13 10.08
C GLU A 11 -11.51 0.54 9.48
N PHE A 12 -10.81 1.28 8.62
CA PHE A 12 -9.53 0.82 8.08
C PHE A 12 -8.47 0.62 9.16
N THR A 13 -8.50 1.42 10.23
CA THR A 13 -7.66 1.22 11.42
C THR A 13 -7.89 -0.16 12.04
N ARG A 14 -9.15 -0.58 12.24
CA ARG A 14 -9.50 -1.89 12.81
C ARG A 14 -9.03 -3.06 11.96
N GLN A 15 -8.96 -2.85 10.64
CA GLN A 15 -8.65 -3.90 9.68
C GLN A 15 -7.17 -3.97 9.29
N ALA A 16 -6.33 -3.06 9.77
CA ALA A 16 -4.93 -2.94 9.34
C ALA A 16 -4.13 -4.26 9.41
N GLU A 17 -4.35 -5.06 10.45
CA GLU A 17 -3.72 -6.39 10.60
C GLU A 17 -4.18 -7.36 9.49
N THR A 18 -5.48 -7.43 9.24
CA THR A 18 -6.08 -8.26 8.20
C THR A 18 -5.58 -7.85 6.81
N PHE A 19 -5.42 -6.55 6.55
CA PHE A 19 -4.85 -6.07 5.29
C PHE A 19 -3.39 -6.48 5.10
N SER A 20 -2.57 -6.45 6.16
CA SER A 20 -1.16 -6.86 6.08
C SER A 20 -0.96 -8.36 5.81
N THR A 21 -1.99 -9.17 6.05
CA THR A 21 -1.94 -10.63 5.91
C THR A 21 -2.84 -11.17 4.78
N SER A 22 -3.66 -10.30 4.18
CA SER A 22 -4.61 -10.68 3.13
C SER A 22 -3.91 -11.05 1.82
N SER A 23 -4.25 -12.23 1.29
CA SER A 23 -3.73 -12.74 0.01
C SER A 23 -4.05 -11.85 -1.19
N ALA A 24 -5.10 -11.02 -1.11
CA ALA A 24 -5.42 -10.06 -2.16
C ALA A 24 -4.32 -9.01 -2.40
N ILE A 25 -3.39 -8.85 -1.45
CA ILE A 25 -2.33 -7.84 -1.47
C ILE A 25 -0.96 -8.48 -1.23
N THR A 26 -0.86 -9.58 -0.46
CA THR A 26 0.39 -10.29 -0.20
C THR A 26 0.79 -11.29 -1.29
N ASP A 27 -0.10 -11.64 -2.22
CA ASP A 27 0.24 -12.53 -3.33
C ASP A 27 1.21 -11.84 -4.30
N LYS A 28 2.42 -12.41 -4.42
CA LYS A 28 3.46 -11.93 -5.31
C LYS A 28 2.99 -11.88 -6.77
N ALA A 29 2.20 -12.86 -7.23
CA ALA A 29 1.72 -12.91 -8.61
C ALA A 29 0.78 -11.73 -8.93
N LEU A 30 -0.06 -11.32 -7.97
CA LEU A 30 -0.91 -10.13 -8.12
C LEU A 30 -0.06 -8.86 -8.16
N THR A 31 0.91 -8.75 -7.26
CA THR A 31 1.78 -7.58 -7.19
C THR A 31 2.64 -7.43 -8.45
N ASP A 32 3.20 -8.54 -8.96
CA ASP A 32 3.96 -8.56 -10.21
C ASP A 32 3.09 -8.13 -11.39
N ARG A 33 1.80 -8.52 -11.42
CA ARG A 33 0.88 -8.08 -12.48
C ARG A 33 0.68 -6.57 -12.51
N PHE A 34 0.62 -5.91 -11.35
CA PHE A 34 0.57 -4.45 -11.29
C PHE A 34 1.87 -3.81 -11.79
N VAL A 35 3.02 -4.35 -11.39
CA VAL A 35 4.33 -3.86 -11.86
C VAL A 35 4.44 -3.98 -13.39
N VAL A 36 4.03 -5.12 -13.96
CA VAL A 36 4.01 -5.31 -15.42
C VAL A 36 3.06 -4.34 -16.10
N ALA A 37 1.87 -4.11 -15.52
CA ALA A 37 0.87 -3.21 -16.10
C ALA A 37 1.32 -1.74 -16.10
N LEU A 38 2.12 -1.31 -15.12
CA LEU A 38 2.70 0.03 -15.07
C LEU A 38 3.73 0.27 -16.19
N GLY A 39 4.39 -0.79 -16.68
CA GLY A 39 5.38 -0.71 -17.74
C GLY A 39 6.46 0.35 -17.47
N ASP A 40 6.80 1.13 -18.49
CA ASP A 40 7.84 2.17 -18.39
C ASP A 40 7.52 3.26 -17.36
N ALA A 41 6.23 3.55 -17.11
CA ALA A 41 5.83 4.52 -16.11
C ALA A 41 6.21 4.07 -14.69
N GLY A 42 6.27 2.75 -14.45
CA GLY A 42 6.70 2.17 -13.18
C GLY A 42 8.19 2.34 -12.88
N HIS A 43 9.01 2.76 -13.86
CA HIS A 43 10.44 3.05 -13.67
C HIS A 43 10.70 4.52 -13.24
N GLY A 44 9.68 5.38 -13.30
CA GLY A 44 9.77 6.80 -12.95
C GLY A 44 9.59 7.08 -11.45
N SER A 45 9.14 8.29 -11.15
CA SER A 45 8.69 8.69 -9.81
C SER A 45 7.21 8.32 -9.66
N VAL A 46 6.86 7.54 -8.64
CA VAL A 46 5.50 7.01 -8.44
C VAL A 46 4.89 7.56 -7.17
N LEU A 47 3.64 8.02 -7.26
CA LEU A 47 2.81 8.39 -6.12
C LEU A 47 1.75 7.30 -5.88
N ASP A 48 1.79 6.69 -4.70
CA ASP A 48 0.80 5.70 -4.25
C ASP A 48 -0.13 6.31 -3.18
N VAL A 49 -1.43 6.41 -3.50
CA VAL A 49 -2.44 7.05 -2.66
C VAL A 49 -3.35 5.99 -2.06
N ALA A 50 -3.51 6.01 -0.73
CA ALA A 50 -4.11 4.93 0.05
C ALA A 50 -3.32 3.61 -0.06
N CYS A 51 -2.01 3.72 0.17
CA CYS A 51 -1.06 2.61 -0.02
C CYS A 51 -1.28 1.42 0.93
N GLY A 52 -2.13 1.55 1.94
CA GLY A 52 -2.39 0.53 2.94
C GLY A 52 -1.08 0.05 3.59
N PRO A 53 -0.86 -1.27 3.75
CA PRO A 53 0.35 -1.80 4.36
C PRO A 53 1.59 -1.70 3.44
N GLY A 54 1.51 -1.01 2.29
CA GLY A 54 2.68 -0.67 1.46
C GLY A 54 3.25 -1.79 0.62
N ILE A 55 2.57 -2.93 0.48
CA ILE A 55 3.09 -4.12 -0.22
C ILE A 55 3.32 -3.82 -1.71
N LEU A 56 2.33 -3.22 -2.39
CA LEU A 56 2.47 -2.85 -3.80
C LEU A 56 3.50 -1.73 -3.99
N SER A 57 3.50 -0.72 -3.11
CA SER A 57 4.48 0.36 -3.14
C SER A 57 5.91 -0.18 -3.02
N ALA A 58 6.15 -1.12 -2.11
CA ALA A 58 7.44 -1.77 -1.93
C ALA A 58 7.85 -2.58 -3.17
N ALA A 59 6.90 -3.20 -3.87
CA ALA A 59 7.20 -3.92 -5.09
C ALA A 59 7.54 -3.04 -6.27
N ILE A 60 6.82 -1.93 -6.45
CA ILE A 60 7.12 -0.90 -7.45
C ILE A 60 8.48 -0.26 -7.16
N ALA A 61 8.79 -0.01 -5.88
CA ALA A 61 10.05 0.61 -5.45
C ALA A 61 11.30 -0.20 -5.85
N ARG A 62 11.18 -1.48 -6.21
CA ARG A 62 12.31 -2.29 -6.69
C ARG A 62 12.85 -1.84 -8.05
N SER A 63 12.02 -1.18 -8.87
CA SER A 63 12.38 -0.75 -10.22
C SER A 63 12.12 0.73 -10.48
N ALA A 64 11.33 1.41 -9.64
CA ALA A 64 11.07 2.84 -9.72
C ALA A 64 12.31 3.66 -9.33
N ARG A 65 12.38 4.91 -9.82
CA ARG A 65 13.35 5.91 -9.34
C ARG A 65 13.08 6.26 -7.88
N ASP A 66 11.82 6.54 -7.56
CA ASP A 66 11.35 6.85 -6.22
C ASP A 66 9.85 6.52 -6.10
N VAL A 67 9.43 6.17 -4.89
CA VAL A 67 8.02 5.94 -4.56
C VAL A 67 7.69 6.78 -3.34
N VAL A 68 6.69 7.64 -3.49
CA VAL A 68 6.08 8.37 -2.37
C VAL A 68 4.72 7.72 -2.11
N ALA A 69 4.52 7.22 -0.89
CA ALA A 69 3.31 6.49 -0.51
C ALA A 69 2.60 7.19 0.66
N PHE A 70 1.29 7.37 0.54
CA PHE A 70 0.44 7.98 1.56
C PHE A 70 -0.73 7.08 1.92
N ASP A 71 -1.01 7.01 3.21
CA ASP A 71 -2.26 6.47 3.74
C ASP A 71 -2.74 7.34 4.89
N LEU A 72 -4.05 7.58 4.97
CA LEU A 72 -4.65 8.35 6.05
C LEU A 72 -4.77 7.56 7.35
N THR A 73 -4.47 6.26 7.32
CA THR A 73 -4.54 5.32 8.44
C THR A 73 -3.14 5.12 9.02
N PRO A 74 -2.81 5.70 10.18
CA PRO A 74 -1.46 5.60 10.75
C PRO A 74 -0.99 4.16 10.96
N GLN A 75 -1.89 3.24 11.27
CA GLN A 75 -1.63 1.82 11.47
C GLN A 75 -1.20 1.13 10.17
N MET A 76 -1.74 1.54 9.02
CA MET A 76 -1.30 1.06 7.71
C MET A 76 0.14 1.48 7.43
N LEU A 77 0.47 2.76 7.67
CA LEU A 77 1.84 3.26 7.52
C LEU A 77 2.83 2.60 8.50
N ALA A 78 2.38 2.26 9.71
CA ALA A 78 3.20 1.52 10.66
C ALA A 78 3.58 0.13 10.12
N LYS A 79 2.65 -0.56 9.45
CA LYS A 79 2.92 -1.83 8.76
C LYS A 79 3.83 -1.65 7.55
N ALA A 80 3.58 -0.62 6.73
CA ALA A 80 4.38 -0.33 5.54
C ALA A 80 5.87 -0.03 5.82
N ARG A 81 6.19 0.43 7.04
CA ARG A 81 7.56 0.70 7.48
C ARG A 81 8.29 -0.55 7.99
N GLN A 82 7.58 -1.63 8.23
CA GLN A 82 8.21 -2.89 8.63
C GLN A 82 8.84 -3.55 7.39
N PRO A 83 9.96 -4.28 7.55
CA PRO A 83 10.50 -5.07 6.46
C PRO A 83 9.44 -6.03 5.93
N PRO A 84 9.33 -6.23 4.61
CA PRO A 84 8.50 -7.32 4.09
C PRO A 84 9.00 -8.64 4.69
N GLY A 85 8.07 -9.44 5.22
CA GLY A 85 8.34 -10.80 5.70
C GLY A 85 8.67 -11.77 4.59
#